data_AF-A0A8A3S3V4-F1
#
_entry.id   AF-A0A8A3S3V4-F1
#
_cell.length_a   1.000
_cell.length_b   1.000
_cell.length_c   1.000
_cell.angle_alpha   90.00
_cell.angle_beta   90.00
_cell.angle_gamma   90.00
#
_symmetry.space_group_name_H-M   'P 1'
#
loop_
_entity.id
_entity.type
_entity.pdbx_description
1 polymer ?
#
loop_
_entity_poly.entity_id
_entity_poly.type
_entity_poly.pdbx_seq_one_letter_code
_entity_poly.pdbx_strand_id
1 'polypeptide(L)'
;MWRVVFVRQRHLHALSVRVISGNMMQDDNRTIFRTADLEEALASGDEDAVHAALHDLLLYKAVHPLAPADLDAVAAVLDLRGKAAQTGLQILYASAMRQGTLPADRGAAATRLRVVLECSGDDRTAVRLALHLLAVLGDDQAVIEHLAADGDSVRKEDYLSPVMAAALTRHDADLAALQAALTGRAADEIRAVREYARDPDAYEERVRLMQEDEVEML
;
A
#
# COMPACT_ATOMS: atom_id res chain seq x y z
N MET A 1 -25.05 -17.31 20.98
CA MET A 1 -26.38 -17.38 21.63
C MET A 1 -27.04 -18.68 21.16
N TRP A 2 -27.17 -19.65 22.06
CA TRP A 2 -27.54 -21.03 21.74
C TRP A 2 -29.06 -21.17 21.60
N ARG A 3 -29.54 -21.86 20.56
CA ARG A 3 -30.96 -22.24 20.44
C ARG A 3 -31.08 -23.75 20.63
N VAL A 4 -31.49 -24.13 21.84
CA VAL A 4 -31.87 -25.49 22.20
C VAL A 4 -33.32 -25.70 21.79
N VAL A 5 -33.60 -26.71 20.98
CA VAL A 5 -34.96 -27.22 20.75
C VAL A 5 -35.04 -28.63 21.31
N PHE A 6 -35.78 -28.79 22.40
CA PHE A 6 -36.12 -30.08 22.97
C PHE A 6 -37.31 -30.67 22.20
N VAL A 7 -37.12 -31.82 21.58
CA VAL A 7 -38.22 -32.72 21.20
C VAL A 7 -38.17 -33.92 22.13
N ARG A 8 -39.25 -34.08 22.90
CA ARG A 8 -39.46 -35.14 23.88
C ARG A 8 -40.28 -36.24 23.19
N GLN A 9 -39.68 -37.40 22.92
CA GLN A 9 -40.46 -38.58 22.55
C GLN A 9 -39.93 -39.80 23.29
N ARG A 10 -40.86 -40.48 23.98
CA ARG A 10 -40.62 -41.61 24.90
C ARG A 10 -40.52 -42.92 24.13
N HIS A 11 -39.56 -43.73 24.56
CA HIS A 11 -39.56 -45.19 24.66
C HIS A 11 -39.51 -46.09 23.41
N LEU A 12 -38.43 -46.88 23.42
CA LEU A 12 -38.31 -48.32 23.14
C LEU A 12 -37.63 -48.76 21.83
N HIS A 13 -36.69 -49.68 22.07
CA HIS A 13 -35.97 -50.61 21.19
C HIS A 13 -34.69 -50.13 20.48
N ALA A 14 -33.61 -50.76 20.96
CA ALA A 14 -32.26 -50.76 20.45
C ALA A 14 -32.19 -50.96 18.93
N LEU A 15 -31.51 -50.05 18.26
CA LEU A 15 -30.97 -50.23 16.92
C LEU A 15 -29.51 -49.78 16.95
N SER A 16 -28.64 -50.77 16.77
CA SER A 16 -27.20 -50.61 16.57
C SER A 16 -26.95 -49.77 15.32
N VAL A 17 -26.59 -48.49 15.50
CA VAL A 17 -26.11 -47.65 14.40
C VAL A 17 -24.61 -47.86 14.26
N ARG A 18 -24.25 -48.61 13.21
CA ARG A 18 -22.89 -48.69 12.65
C ARG A 18 -22.38 -47.27 12.44
N VAL A 19 -21.25 -46.93 13.06
CA VAL A 19 -20.41 -45.81 12.62
C VAL A 19 -19.88 -46.18 11.24
N ILE A 20 -20.59 -45.76 10.20
CA ILE A 20 -19.99 -45.65 8.88
C ILE A 20 -19.22 -44.34 8.93
N SER A 21 -17.91 -44.46 9.14
CA SER A 21 -16.94 -43.42 8.82
C SER A 21 -17.08 -43.08 7.34
N GLY A 22 -18.03 -42.21 7.03
CA GLY A 22 -17.98 -41.41 5.84
C GLY A 22 -16.91 -40.37 6.10
N ASN A 23 -15.71 -40.62 5.56
CA ASN A 23 -14.78 -39.56 5.21
C ASN A 23 -15.56 -38.55 4.36
N MET A 24 -16.18 -37.57 5.00
CA MET A 24 -16.44 -36.28 4.37
C MET A 24 -15.08 -35.61 4.32
N MET A 25 -14.31 -36.06 3.34
CA MET A 25 -13.35 -35.25 2.63
C MET A 25 -14.15 -34.01 2.23
N GLN A 26 -14.11 -32.99 3.10
CA GLN A 26 -14.42 -31.64 2.69
C GLN A 26 -13.40 -31.38 1.60
N ASP A 27 -13.87 -31.46 0.36
CA ASP A 27 -13.24 -30.77 -0.75
C ASP A 27 -13.11 -29.31 -0.33
N ASP A 28 -11.97 -28.98 0.28
CA ASP A 28 -11.39 -27.63 0.38
C ASP A 28 -10.96 -27.17 -1.03
N ASN A 29 -11.88 -27.32 -1.98
CA ASN A 29 -11.75 -26.90 -3.37
C ASN A 29 -12.64 -25.67 -3.62
N ARG A 30 -12.74 -24.80 -2.60
CA ARG A 30 -12.91 -23.37 -2.86
C ARG A 30 -11.52 -22.89 -3.24
N THR A 31 -11.39 -22.38 -4.44
CA THR A 31 -10.23 -21.71 -5.02
C THR A 31 -9.77 -20.58 -4.08
N ILE A 32 -9.04 -20.95 -3.03
CA ILE A 32 -8.31 -20.00 -2.19
C ILE A 32 -7.09 -19.68 -3.04
N PHE A 33 -7.07 -18.48 -3.64
CA PHE A 33 -5.86 -17.95 -4.25
C PHE A 33 -4.72 -18.11 -3.24
N ARG A 34 -3.64 -18.79 -3.64
CA ARG A 34 -2.45 -18.93 -2.81
C ARG A 34 -1.40 -18.00 -3.39
N THR A 35 -0.73 -17.24 -2.53
CA THR A 35 0.48 -16.50 -2.87
C THR A 35 1.50 -17.37 -3.62
N ALA A 36 1.49 -18.69 -3.39
CA ALA A 36 2.24 -19.68 -4.14
C ALA A 36 2.03 -19.59 -5.67
N ASP A 37 0.84 -19.23 -6.15
CA ASP A 37 0.55 -19.07 -7.58
C ASP A 37 1.29 -17.85 -8.16
N LEU A 38 1.41 -16.77 -7.36
CA LEU A 38 2.20 -15.58 -7.73
C LEU A 38 3.71 -15.89 -7.68
N GLU A 39 4.16 -16.64 -6.68
CA GLU A 39 5.57 -17.07 -6.57
C GLU A 39 5.97 -17.99 -7.73
N GLU A 40 5.09 -18.93 -8.12
CA GLU A 40 5.30 -19.80 -9.27
C GLU A 40 5.32 -19.00 -10.58
N ALA A 41 4.39 -18.07 -10.75
CA ALA A 41 4.38 -17.16 -11.90
C ALA A 41 5.67 -16.34 -11.97
N LEU A 42 6.14 -15.79 -10.84
CA LEU A 42 7.43 -15.09 -10.76
C LEU A 42 8.61 -15.99 -11.14
N ALA A 43 8.63 -17.23 -10.65
CA ALA A 43 9.68 -18.20 -10.96
C ALA A 43 9.68 -18.61 -12.44
N SER A 44 8.51 -18.61 -13.09
CA SER A 44 8.37 -18.91 -14.51
C SER A 44 8.85 -17.79 -15.43
N GLY A 45 8.87 -16.54 -14.94
CA GLY A 45 9.17 -15.34 -15.73
C GLY A 45 8.06 -14.95 -16.71
N ASP A 46 6.88 -15.59 -16.65
CA ASP A 46 5.72 -15.29 -17.49
C ASP A 46 4.97 -14.07 -16.93
N GLU A 47 5.11 -12.92 -17.60
CA GLU A 47 4.48 -11.66 -17.21
C GLU A 47 2.94 -11.75 -17.25
N ASP A 48 2.36 -12.51 -18.18
CA ASP A 48 0.91 -12.68 -18.28
C ASP A 48 0.39 -13.53 -17.12
N ALA A 49 1.14 -14.58 -16.74
CA ALA A 49 0.82 -15.38 -15.55
C ALA A 49 0.91 -14.55 -14.26
N VAL A 50 1.94 -13.70 -14.13
CA VAL A 50 2.07 -12.77 -13.00
C VAL A 50 0.91 -11.79 -12.96
N HIS A 51 0.52 -11.24 -14.12
CA HIS A 51 -0.58 -10.29 -14.20
C HIS A 51 -1.93 -10.93 -13.83
N ALA A 52 -2.17 -12.18 -14.25
CA ALA A 52 -3.35 -12.95 -13.87
C ALA A 52 -3.37 -13.22 -12.36
N ALA A 53 -2.25 -13.67 -11.79
CA ALA A 53 -2.13 -13.93 -10.35
C ALA A 53 -2.36 -12.65 -9.51
N LEU A 54 -1.87 -11.50 -9.96
CA LEU A 54 -2.13 -10.21 -9.30
C LEU A 54 -3.61 -9.83 -9.34
N HIS A 55 -4.32 -10.10 -10.44
CA HIS A 55 -5.75 -9.85 -10.54
C HIS A 55 -6.55 -10.73 -9.58
N ASP A 56 -6.19 -12.00 -9.47
CA ASP A 56 -6.83 -12.91 -8.52
C ASP A 56 -6.56 -12.48 -7.07
N LEU A 57 -5.33 -12.03 -6.78
CA LEU A 57 -4.97 -11.45 -5.49
C LEU A 57 -5.74 -10.15 -5.19
N LEU A 58 -6.03 -9.31 -6.19
CA LEU A 58 -6.88 -8.12 -6.03
C LEU A 58 -8.32 -8.49 -5.62
N LEU A 59 -8.87 -9.56 -6.19
CA LEU A 59 -10.20 -10.07 -5.82
C LEU A 59 -10.19 -10.69 -4.42
N TYR A 60 -9.15 -11.46 -4.10
CA TYR A 60 -8.99 -12.09 -2.80
C TYR A 60 -8.81 -11.08 -1.67
N LYS A 61 -7.95 -10.06 -1.86
CA LYS A 61 -7.66 -9.06 -0.83
C LYS A 61 -8.88 -8.22 -0.42
N ALA A 62 -9.89 -8.14 -1.29
CA ALA A 62 -11.14 -7.47 -1.01
C ALA A 62 -11.97 -8.20 0.06
N VAL A 63 -11.72 -9.50 0.24
CA VAL A 63 -12.42 -10.37 1.20
C VAL A 63 -11.51 -10.72 2.39
N HIS A 64 -10.21 -10.87 2.17
CA HIS A 64 -9.23 -11.28 3.18
C HIS A 64 -7.97 -10.39 3.15
N PRO A 65 -7.62 -9.68 4.24
CA PRO A 65 -6.35 -8.96 4.31
C PRO A 65 -5.16 -9.89 4.03
N LEU A 66 -4.18 -9.40 3.28
CA LEU A 66 -2.97 -10.16 2.94
C LEU A 66 -2.04 -10.25 4.15
N ALA A 67 -1.38 -11.39 4.35
CA ALA A 67 -0.37 -11.50 5.39
C ALA A 67 0.91 -10.76 4.98
N PRO A 68 1.77 -10.35 5.93
CA PRO A 68 3.07 -9.72 5.63
C PRO A 68 3.94 -10.52 4.66
N ALA A 69 3.94 -11.86 4.77
CA ALA A 69 4.69 -12.72 3.84
C ALA A 69 4.13 -12.70 2.42
N ASP A 70 2.80 -12.59 2.27
CA ASP A 70 2.16 -12.47 0.95
C ASP A 70 2.57 -11.17 0.26
N LEU A 71 2.76 -10.10 1.04
CA LEU A 71 3.23 -8.82 0.54
C LEU A 71 4.71 -8.84 0.12
N ASP A 72 5.52 -9.80 0.59
CA ASP A 72 6.89 -9.97 0.11
C ASP A 72 6.89 -10.48 -1.35
N ALA A 73 5.98 -11.41 -1.68
CA ALA A 73 5.79 -11.87 -3.06
C ALA A 73 5.28 -10.73 -3.97
N VAL A 74 4.35 -9.91 -3.49
CA VAL A 74 3.90 -8.71 -4.22
C VAL A 74 5.04 -7.69 -4.38
N ALA A 75 5.92 -7.53 -3.37
CA ALA A 75 7.09 -6.68 -3.49
C ALA A 75 8.07 -7.17 -4.55
N ALA A 76 8.25 -8.48 -4.70
CA ALA A 76 9.09 -9.06 -5.75
C ALA A 76 8.60 -8.75 -7.17
N VAL A 77 7.30 -8.56 -7.38
CA VAL A 77 6.73 -8.15 -8.67
C VAL A 77 7.24 -6.79 -9.15
N LEU A 78 7.67 -5.92 -8.24
CA LEU A 78 8.21 -4.59 -8.60
C LEU A 78 9.44 -4.70 -9.52
N ASP A 79 10.15 -5.84 -9.50
CA ASP A 79 11.31 -6.10 -10.35
C ASP A 79 10.93 -6.28 -11.84
N LEU A 80 9.67 -6.62 -12.16
CA LEU A 80 9.20 -6.94 -13.51
C LEU A 80 8.85 -5.71 -14.38
N ARG A 81 8.86 -4.50 -13.80
CA ARG A 81 8.44 -3.23 -14.45
C ARG A 81 7.03 -3.31 -15.06
N GLY A 82 6.65 -2.27 -15.82
CA GLY A 82 5.40 -2.25 -16.58
C GLY A 82 4.13 -2.38 -15.75
N LYS A 83 3.10 -3.02 -16.31
CA LYS A 83 1.76 -3.13 -15.70
C LYS A 83 1.76 -4.01 -14.45
N ALA A 84 2.57 -5.06 -14.43
CA ALA A 84 2.71 -5.94 -13.28
C ALA A 84 3.26 -5.16 -12.07
N ALA A 85 4.37 -4.43 -12.24
CA ALA A 85 4.94 -3.60 -11.17
C ALA A 85 3.96 -2.51 -10.70
N GLN A 86 3.24 -1.86 -11.63
CA GLN A 86 2.23 -0.86 -11.26
C GLN A 86 1.11 -1.46 -10.41
N THR A 87 0.63 -2.66 -10.77
CA THR A 87 -0.41 -3.37 -10.01
C THR A 87 0.10 -3.78 -8.64
N GLY A 88 1.34 -4.32 -8.57
CA GLY A 88 2.01 -4.64 -7.31
C GLY A 88 2.14 -3.43 -6.39
N LEU A 89 2.56 -2.28 -6.93
CA LEU A 89 2.66 -1.02 -6.20
C LEU A 89 1.32 -0.57 -5.61
N GLN A 90 0.24 -0.66 -6.38
CA GLN A 90 -1.12 -0.35 -5.90
C GLN A 90 -1.60 -1.31 -4.81
N ILE A 91 -1.26 -2.60 -4.90
CA ILE A 91 -1.58 -3.60 -3.89
C ILE A 91 -0.85 -3.29 -2.58
N LEU A 92 0.45 -3.04 -2.64
CA LEU A 92 1.27 -2.67 -1.49
C LEU A 92 0.74 -1.40 -0.84
N TYR A 93 0.48 -0.35 -1.63
CA TYR A 93 -0.06 0.90 -1.12
C TYR A 93 -1.41 0.72 -0.41
N ALA A 94 -2.35 -0.01 -1.04
CA ALA A 94 -3.65 -0.26 -0.42
C ALA A 94 -3.53 -1.06 0.89
N SER A 95 -2.62 -2.03 0.95
CA SER A 95 -2.38 -2.85 2.14
C SER A 95 -1.76 -2.01 3.27
N ALA A 96 -0.78 -1.17 2.95
CA ALA A 96 -0.14 -0.27 3.91
C ALA A 96 -1.11 0.81 4.42
N MET A 97 -1.76 1.55 3.52
CA MET A 97 -2.57 2.72 3.87
C MET A 97 -3.93 2.36 4.49
N ARG A 98 -4.58 1.30 4.00
CA ARG A 98 -5.95 0.96 4.44
C ARG A 98 -5.96 -0.10 5.53
N GLN A 99 -4.99 -1.01 5.51
CA GLN A 99 -4.97 -2.17 6.40
C GLN A 99 -3.81 -2.12 7.40
N GLY A 100 -2.89 -1.16 7.30
CA GLY A 100 -1.72 -1.04 8.17
C GLY A 100 -0.76 -2.22 8.06
N THR A 101 -0.85 -3.01 6.99
CA THR A 101 -0.06 -4.23 6.81
C THR A 101 1.09 -3.95 5.84
N LEU A 102 2.30 -4.36 6.26
CA LEU A 102 3.54 -4.14 5.51
C LEU A 102 4.18 -5.49 5.16
N PRO A 103 5.02 -5.54 4.11
CA PRO A 103 5.89 -6.67 3.84
C PRO A 103 6.66 -7.11 5.10
N ALA A 104 6.87 -8.42 5.24
CA ALA A 104 7.67 -8.93 6.35
C ALA A 104 9.14 -8.51 6.18
N ASP A 105 9.66 -8.56 4.95
CA ASP A 105 10.97 -8.01 4.59
C ASP A 105 10.85 -6.55 4.12
N ARG A 106 10.77 -5.65 5.11
CA ARG A 106 10.69 -4.21 4.88
C ARG A 106 11.92 -3.65 4.16
N GLY A 107 13.09 -4.22 4.40
CA GLY A 107 14.35 -3.74 3.80
C GLY A 107 14.38 -4.04 2.31
N ALA A 108 14.06 -5.28 1.92
CA ALA A 108 13.99 -5.67 0.52
C ALA A 108 12.86 -4.94 -0.22
N ALA A 109 11.72 -4.70 0.45
CA ALA A 109 10.64 -3.89 -0.13
C ALA A 109 11.09 -2.44 -0.38
N ALA A 110 11.75 -1.79 0.60
CA ALA A 110 12.25 -0.43 0.47
C ALA A 110 13.28 -0.31 -0.68
N THR A 111 14.22 -1.26 -0.79
CA THR A 111 15.19 -1.30 -1.90
C THR A 111 14.49 -1.33 -3.26
N ARG A 112 13.47 -2.17 -3.43
CA ARG A 112 12.71 -2.24 -4.69
C ARG A 112 11.94 -0.96 -4.98
N LEU A 113 11.36 -0.34 -3.95
CA LEU A 113 10.63 0.93 -4.09
C LEU A 113 11.55 2.08 -4.52
N ARG A 114 12.80 2.13 -4.05
CA ARG A 114 13.80 3.10 -4.53
C ARG A 114 14.07 2.91 -6.03
N VAL A 115 14.23 1.66 -6.48
CA VAL A 115 14.39 1.35 -7.91
C VAL A 115 13.17 1.77 -8.72
N VAL A 116 11.95 1.52 -8.21
CA VAL A 116 10.71 1.99 -8.82
C VAL A 116 10.72 3.50 -8.97
N LEU A 117 11.10 4.23 -7.92
CA LEU A 117 11.15 5.69 -7.91
C LEU A 117 12.12 6.24 -8.97
N GLU A 118 13.32 5.67 -9.06
CA GLU A 118 14.32 6.00 -10.09
C GLU A 118 13.82 5.71 -11.51
N CYS A 119 12.99 4.68 -11.68
CA CYS A 119 12.52 4.23 -13.00
C CYS A 119 11.15 4.80 -13.40
N SER A 120 10.46 5.52 -12.51
CA SER A 120 9.09 5.99 -12.74
C SER A 120 9.01 7.16 -13.74
N GLY A 121 10.12 7.88 -13.96
CA GLY A 121 10.15 9.06 -14.83
C GLY A 121 9.04 10.04 -14.46
N ASP A 122 8.18 10.37 -15.43
CA ASP A 122 7.07 11.31 -15.23
C ASP A 122 5.76 10.67 -14.71
N ASP A 123 5.73 9.37 -14.41
CA ASP A 123 4.55 8.73 -13.81
C ASP A 123 4.39 9.19 -12.35
N ARG A 124 3.69 10.31 -12.17
CA ARG A 124 3.42 10.89 -10.85
C ARG A 124 2.61 9.98 -9.95
N THR A 125 1.82 9.05 -10.49
CA THR A 125 1.10 8.10 -9.65
C THR A 125 2.08 7.09 -9.06
N ALA A 126 2.97 6.52 -9.88
CA ALA A 126 4.01 5.61 -9.40
C ALA A 126 4.94 6.29 -8.38
N VAL A 127 5.42 7.50 -8.68
CA VAL A 127 6.26 8.32 -7.77
C VAL A 127 5.58 8.50 -6.42
N ARG A 128 4.34 9.00 -6.39
CA ARG A 128 3.61 9.26 -5.15
C ARG A 128 3.38 7.99 -4.32
N LEU A 129 2.96 6.90 -4.97
CA LEU A 129 2.74 5.63 -4.26
C LEU A 129 4.04 5.09 -3.67
N ALA A 130 5.15 5.18 -4.41
CA ALA A 130 6.45 4.73 -3.96
C ALA A 130 6.96 5.59 -2.78
N LEU A 131 6.87 6.91 -2.86
CA LEU A 131 7.25 7.83 -1.78
C LEU A 131 6.46 7.58 -0.49
N HIS A 132 5.14 7.41 -0.61
CA HIS A 132 4.30 7.15 0.55
C HIS A 132 4.65 5.81 1.19
N LEU A 133 4.90 4.77 0.38
CA LEU A 133 5.34 3.47 0.89
C LEU A 133 6.72 3.55 1.57
N LEU A 134 7.68 4.27 1.00
CA LEU A 134 9.00 4.50 1.62
C LEU A 134 8.87 5.18 2.99
N ALA A 135 8.04 6.22 3.09
CA ALA A 135 7.76 6.89 4.37
C ALA A 135 7.17 5.92 5.41
N VAL A 136 6.22 5.06 5.02
CA VAL A 136 5.63 4.07 5.94
C VAL A 136 6.65 3.03 6.39
N LEU A 137 7.54 2.62 5.49
CA LEU A 137 8.61 1.68 5.79
C LEU A 137 9.71 2.31 6.68
N GLY A 138 9.64 3.62 6.93
CA GLY A 138 10.59 4.37 7.74
C GLY A 138 11.85 4.75 6.98
N ASP A 139 11.80 4.73 5.65
CA ASP A 139 12.90 5.11 4.77
C ASP A 139 12.81 6.59 4.38
N ASP A 140 12.78 7.44 5.41
CA ASP A 140 12.62 8.89 5.25
C ASP A 140 13.77 9.50 4.43
N GLN A 141 14.97 8.94 4.56
CA GLN A 141 16.14 9.40 3.84
C GLN A 141 15.92 9.33 2.32
N ALA A 142 15.35 8.24 1.81
CA ALA A 142 15.04 8.09 0.39
C ALA A 142 13.99 9.12 -0.09
N VAL A 143 13.04 9.47 0.77
CA VAL A 143 12.05 10.52 0.48
C VAL A 143 12.74 11.88 0.35
N ILE A 144 13.63 12.24 1.28
CA ILE A 144 14.35 13.52 1.27
C ILE A 144 15.30 13.59 0.07
N GLU A 145 16.01 12.51 -0.23
CA GLU A 145 16.90 12.41 -1.39
C GLU A 145 16.13 12.60 -2.69
N HIS A 146 14.96 11.99 -2.83
CA HIS A 146 14.12 12.20 -4.00
C HIS A 146 13.63 13.64 -4.10
N LEU A 147 13.18 14.24 -3.00
CA LEU A 147 12.72 15.63 -2.97
C LEU A 147 13.85 16.62 -3.33
N ALA A 148 15.10 16.32 -2.93
CA ALA A 148 16.27 17.08 -3.35
C ALA A 148 16.62 16.90 -4.84
N ALA A 149 16.44 15.69 -5.38
CA ALA A 149 16.72 15.37 -6.78
C ALA A 149 15.66 15.92 -7.74
N ASP A 150 14.38 15.93 -7.34
CA ASP A 150 13.25 16.37 -8.17
C ASP A 150 13.30 17.90 -8.40
N GLY A 151 13.93 18.67 -7.50
CA GLY A 151 14.29 20.08 -7.69
C GLY A 151 13.14 20.96 -8.19
N ASP A 152 13.23 21.44 -9.43
CA ASP A 152 12.21 22.29 -10.07
C ASP A 152 10.93 21.53 -10.50
N SER A 153 10.98 20.20 -10.49
CA SER A 153 9.85 19.31 -10.81
C SER A 153 9.06 18.89 -9.57
N VAL A 154 9.48 19.33 -8.37
CA VAL A 154 8.78 19.01 -7.12
C VAL A 154 7.33 19.49 -7.21
N ARG A 155 6.42 18.56 -6.92
CA ARG A 155 5.01 18.83 -6.72
C ARG A 155 4.68 18.57 -5.27
N LYS A 156 4.31 19.61 -4.52
CA LYS A 156 3.96 19.45 -3.11
C LYS A 156 2.90 18.37 -2.89
N GLU A 157 1.96 18.20 -3.84
CA GLU A 157 0.84 17.26 -3.74
C GLU A 157 1.29 15.81 -3.54
N ASP A 158 2.49 15.45 -3.99
CA ASP A 158 3.03 14.10 -3.78
C ASP A 158 3.48 13.87 -2.33
N TYR A 159 3.66 14.95 -1.57
CA TYR A 159 4.13 14.95 -0.18
C TYR A 159 3.07 15.40 0.83
N LEU A 160 1.92 15.93 0.40
CA LEU A 160 0.82 16.32 1.29
C LEU A 160 0.00 15.10 1.71
N SER A 161 0.52 14.33 2.67
CA SER A 161 -0.24 13.26 3.32
C SER A 161 0.16 13.08 4.79
N PRO A 162 -0.73 12.55 5.65
CA PRO A 162 -0.42 12.36 7.07
C PRO A 162 0.81 11.48 7.31
N VAL A 163 1.02 10.46 6.48
CA VAL A 163 2.19 9.58 6.61
C VAL A 163 3.49 10.28 6.27
N MET A 164 3.44 11.19 5.30
CA MET A 164 4.58 11.95 4.86
C MET A 164 4.92 13.07 5.87
N ALA A 165 3.91 13.69 6.49
CA ALA A 165 4.12 14.72 7.50
C ALA A 165 5.09 14.24 8.59
N ALA A 166 4.87 13.06 9.16
CA ALA A 166 5.72 12.49 10.20
C ALA A 166 7.18 12.27 9.74
N ALA A 167 7.38 11.75 8.52
CA ALA A 167 8.71 11.56 7.94
C ALA A 167 9.43 12.90 7.73
N LEU A 168 8.73 13.89 7.15
CA LEU A 168 9.28 15.22 6.87
C LEU A 168 9.57 16.01 8.15
N THR A 169 8.75 15.89 9.21
CA THR A 169 9.02 16.57 10.49
C THR A 169 10.36 16.14 11.08
N ARG A 170 10.74 14.86 10.95
CA ARG A 170 12.04 14.34 11.42
C ARG A 170 13.22 14.97 10.68
N HIS A 171 13.00 15.46 9.47
CA HIS A 171 14.00 16.02 8.56
C HIS A 171 13.77 17.51 8.24
N ASP A 172 13.06 18.27 9.10
CA ASP A 172 12.74 19.69 8.82
C ASP A 172 14.00 20.55 8.63
N ALA A 173 15.12 20.21 9.28
CA ALA A 173 16.38 20.90 9.11
C ALA A 173 16.97 20.70 7.71
N ASP A 174 16.93 19.46 7.19
CA ASP A 174 17.40 19.12 5.85
C ASP A 174 16.53 19.82 4.80
N LEU A 175 15.20 19.80 5.00
CA LEU A 175 14.25 20.51 4.15
C LEU A 175 14.44 22.04 4.21
N ALA A 176 14.82 22.59 5.36
CA ALA A 176 15.14 24.01 5.49
C ALA A 176 16.38 24.40 4.67
N ALA A 177 17.43 23.57 4.74
CA ALA A 177 18.65 23.77 3.98
C ALA A 177 18.37 23.67 2.47
N LEU A 178 17.57 22.68 2.06
CA LEU A 178 17.16 22.52 0.67
C LEU A 178 16.32 23.72 0.19
N GLN A 179 15.33 24.16 0.97
CA GLN A 179 14.53 25.35 0.64
C GLN A 179 15.42 26.60 0.45
N ALA A 180 16.43 26.79 1.31
CA ALA A 180 17.34 27.93 1.21
C ALA A 180 18.30 27.85 0.01
N ALA A 181 18.60 26.65 -0.48
CA ALA A 181 19.42 26.44 -1.66
C ALA A 181 18.65 26.61 -2.99
N LEU A 182 17.32 26.51 -2.96
CA LEU A 182 16.44 26.63 -4.11
C LEU A 182 15.94 28.07 -4.30
N THR A 183 15.41 28.37 -5.50
CA THR A 183 14.79 29.68 -5.80
C THR A 183 13.50 29.51 -6.58
N GLY A 184 12.64 30.53 -6.56
CA GLY A 184 11.38 30.53 -7.33
C GLY A 184 10.42 29.43 -6.88
N ARG A 185 9.76 28.80 -7.86
CA ARG A 185 8.70 27.81 -7.61
C ARG A 185 9.18 26.64 -6.75
N ALA A 186 10.36 26.09 -7.00
CA ALA A 186 10.87 24.95 -6.23
C ALA A 186 10.97 25.26 -4.73
N ALA A 187 11.51 26.43 -4.37
CA ALA A 187 11.58 26.87 -2.97
C ALA A 187 10.18 27.06 -2.34
N ASP A 188 9.20 27.53 -3.13
CA ASP A 188 7.81 27.68 -2.69
C ASP A 188 7.12 26.33 -2.45
N GLU A 189 7.35 25.35 -3.31
CA GLU A 189 6.85 23.98 -3.15
C GLU A 189 7.45 23.33 -1.90
N ILE A 190 8.78 23.42 -1.68
CA ILE A 190 9.41 22.89 -0.46
C ILE A 190 8.88 23.60 0.78
N ARG A 191 8.71 24.92 0.74
CA ARG A 191 8.10 25.66 1.84
C ARG A 191 6.69 25.13 2.16
N ALA A 192 5.85 24.92 1.16
CA ALA A 192 4.51 24.39 1.35
C ALA A 192 4.53 22.98 1.97
N VAL A 193 5.43 22.11 1.50
CA VAL A 193 5.63 20.76 2.07
C VAL A 193 6.02 20.82 3.55
N ARG A 194 6.94 21.73 3.92
CA ARG A 194 7.34 21.93 5.31
C ARG A 194 6.24 22.50 6.20
N GLU A 195 5.48 23.46 5.68
CA GLU A 195 4.35 24.04 6.41
C GLU A 195 3.29 22.99 6.72
N TYR A 196 2.93 22.17 5.73
CA TYR A 196 2.02 21.04 5.93
C TYR A 196 2.58 20.04 6.94
N ALA A 197 3.85 19.65 6.82
CA ALA A 197 4.45 18.68 7.73
C ALA A 197 4.49 19.14 9.20
N ARG A 198 4.46 20.45 9.47
CA ARG A 198 4.42 20.99 10.83
C ARG A 198 3.03 20.98 11.43
N ASP A 199 2.03 21.33 10.62
CA ASP A 199 0.64 21.44 11.05
C ASP A 199 -0.29 21.17 9.85
N PRO A 200 -0.62 19.88 9.59
CA PRO A 200 -1.50 19.50 8.49
C PRO A 200 -2.86 20.19 8.57
N ASP A 201 -3.48 20.21 9.76
CA ASP A 201 -4.82 20.75 9.97
C ASP A 201 -4.85 22.26 9.69
N ALA A 202 -3.89 23.02 10.23
CA ALA A 202 -3.82 24.45 9.97
C ALA A 202 -3.46 24.77 8.52
N TYR A 203 -2.68 23.92 7.85
CA TYR A 203 -2.39 24.10 6.42
C TYR A 203 -3.65 23.89 5.58
N GLU A 204 -4.38 22.80 5.81
CA GLU A 204 -5.62 22.48 5.09
C GLU A 204 -6.70 23.56 5.31
N GLU A 205 -6.84 24.07 6.53
CA GLU A 205 -7.74 25.18 6.84
C GLU A 205 -7.38 26.45 6.06
N ARG A 206 -6.09 26.83 6.01
CA ARG A 206 -5.63 27.98 5.23
C ARG A 206 -5.94 27.82 3.74
N VAL A 207 -5.67 26.64 3.18
CA VAL A 207 -5.95 26.35 1.77
C VAL A 207 -7.45 26.42 1.49
N ARG A 208 -8.29 25.90 2.39
CA ARG A 208 -9.76 25.97 2.23
C ARG A 208 -10.25 27.42 2.20
N LEU A 209 -9.81 28.25 3.15
CA LEU A 209 -10.21 29.67 3.21
C LEU A 209 -9.78 30.44 1.96
N MET A 210 -8.56 30.19 1.44
CA MET A 210 -8.11 30.81 0.19
C MET A 210 -8.96 30.41 -1.01
N GLN A 211 -9.43 29.16 -1.06
CA GLN A 211 -10.30 28.68 -2.13
C GLN A 211 -11.72 29.27 -2.02
N GLU A 212 -12.23 29.46 -0.81
CA GLU A 212 -13.53 30.09 -0.58
C GLU A 212 -13.52 31.57 -1.01
N ASP A 213 -12.47 32.33 -0.66
CA ASP A 213 -12.29 33.73 -1.08
C ASP A 213 -12.15 33.90 -2.60
N GLU A 214 -11.50 32.95 -3.29
CA GLU A 214 -11.33 32.97 -4.75
C GLU A 214 -12.66 32.72 -5.49
N VAL A 215 -13.56 31.93 -4.90
CA VAL A 215 -14.89 31.63 -5.46
C VAL A 215 -15.87 32.79 -5.25
N GLU A 216 -15.76 33.55 -4.16
CA GLU A 216 -16.62 34.73 -3.94
C GLU A 216 -16.25 35.93 -4.85
N MET A 217 -15.10 35.89 -5.51
CA MET A 217 -14.59 36.95 -6.39
C MET A 217 -14.87 36.73 -7.89
N LEU A 218 -15.51 35.62 -8.27
CA LEU A 218 -15.87 35.24 -9.65
C LEU A 218 -17.39 35.30 -9.91
#